data_AF-A0A2E5IDI8-F1
#
_entry.id   AF-A0A2E5IDI8-F1
#
_cell.length_a   1.000
_cell.length_b   1.000
_cell.length_c   1.000
_cell.angle_alpha   90.00
_cell.angle_beta   90.00
_cell.angle_gamma   90.00
#
_symmetry.space_group_name_H-M   'P 1'
#
loop_
_entity.id
_entity.type
_entity.pdbx_description
1 polymer ?
#
loop_
_entity_poly.entity_id
_entity_poly.type
_entity_poly.pdbx_seq_one_letter_code
_entity_poly.pdbx_strand_id
1 'polypeptide(L)'
;MAEDADMSRFKRWLQARIENSEAIEDVEERKITLRRLNSALHEAQSFSDLVALSSGMISDPFVEKDANVRPVEIPSARNPDPTMCPSCGEKVSSDLGFCPLCGTYRES
;
A
#
# COMPACT_ATOMS: atom_id res chain seq x y z
N MET A 1 4.11 18.39 -10.78
CA MET A 1 4.52 19.72 -11.30
C MET A 1 3.88 20.88 -10.54
N ALA A 2 2.58 20.86 -10.20
CA ALA A 2 1.96 21.92 -9.39
C ALA A 2 2.53 22.00 -7.95
N GLU A 3 2.74 20.86 -7.29
CA GLU A 3 3.25 20.82 -5.90
C GLU A 3 4.68 21.38 -5.76
N ASP A 4 5.52 21.17 -6.77
CA ASP A 4 6.88 21.73 -6.83
C ASP A 4 6.87 23.26 -6.96
N ALA A 5 5.90 23.80 -7.70
CA ALA A 5 5.69 25.25 -7.83
C ALA A 5 5.19 25.89 -6.53
N ASP A 6 4.31 25.21 -5.80
CA ASP A 6 3.78 25.70 -4.52
C ASP A 6 4.84 25.69 -3.41
N MET A 7 5.63 24.62 -3.31
CA MET A 7 6.78 24.57 -2.38
C MET A 7 7.80 25.67 -2.67
N SER A 8 8.11 25.91 -3.95
CA SER A 8 9.03 26.98 -4.37
C SER A 8 8.49 28.38 -4.03
N ARG A 9 7.19 28.61 -4.19
CA ARG A 9 6.53 29.86 -3.77
C ARG A 9 6.59 30.05 -2.26
N PHE A 10 6.34 29.00 -1.49
CA PHE A 10 6.40 29.05 -0.03
C PHE A 10 7.81 29.38 0.47
N LYS A 11 8.85 28.76 -0.08
CA LYS A 11 10.26 29.06 0.25
C LYS A 11 10.62 30.53 -0.04
N ARG A 12 10.21 31.06 -1.20
CA ARG A 12 10.40 32.48 -1.53
C ARG A 12 9.65 33.42 -0.59
N TRP A 13 8.42 33.06 -0.21
CA TRP A 13 7.64 33.84 0.76
C TRP A 13 8.34 33.90 2.13
N LEU A 14 8.90 32.78 2.61
CA LEU A 14 9.69 32.74 3.85
C LEU A 14 10.93 33.63 3.76
N GLN A 15 11.65 33.59 2.65
CA GLN A 15 12.83 34.43 2.40
C GLN A 15 12.47 35.93 2.45
N ALA A 16 11.42 36.33 1.73
CA ALA A 16 10.92 37.71 1.79
C ALA A 16 10.48 38.10 3.21
N ARG A 17 9.89 37.17 3.98
CA ARG A 17 9.50 37.42 5.37
C ARG A 17 10.72 37.63 6.29
N ILE A 18 11.82 36.91 6.05
CA ILE A 18 13.09 37.07 6.77
C ILE A 18 13.64 38.47 6.52
N GLU A 19 13.72 38.89 5.26
CA GLU A 19 14.17 40.25 4.89
C GLU A 19 13.31 41.32 5.55
N ASN A 20 11.98 41.17 5.50
CA ASN A 20 11.06 42.11 6.15
C ASN A 20 11.20 42.15 7.68
N SER A 21 11.66 41.07 8.32
CA SER A 21 11.84 41.02 9.78
C SER A 21 13.04 41.83 10.26
N GLU A 22 13.96 42.22 9.37
CA GLU A 22 15.08 43.08 9.74
C GLU A 22 14.64 44.47 10.18
N ALA A 23 13.47 44.92 9.70
CA ALA A 23 12.84 46.19 10.03
C ALA A 23 12.19 46.23 11.43
N ILE A 24 12.13 45.11 12.15
CA ILE A 24 11.62 45.06 13.53
C ILE A 24 12.59 45.83 14.45
N GLU A 25 12.09 46.86 15.12
CA GLU A 25 12.88 47.73 16.01
C GLU A 25 13.35 47.00 17.28
N ASP A 26 12.46 46.21 17.92
CA ASP A 26 12.83 45.44 19.10
C ASP A 26 13.78 44.28 18.74
N VAL A 27 14.95 44.28 19.37
CA VAL A 27 16.04 43.36 19.05
C VAL A 27 15.69 41.91 19.42
N GLU A 28 15.02 41.71 20.56
CA GLU A 28 14.65 40.36 21.00
C GLU A 28 13.47 39.80 20.19
N GLU A 29 12.44 40.61 19.91
CA GLU A 29 11.36 40.23 18.99
C GLU A 29 11.89 39.88 17.60
N ARG A 30 12.79 40.70 17.06
CA ARG A 30 13.46 40.43 15.76
C ARG A 30 14.20 39.11 15.78
N LYS A 31 14.99 38.85 16.83
CA LYS A 31 15.76 37.60 17.00
C LYS A 31 14.85 36.38 17.14
N ILE A 32 13.75 36.49 17.86
CA ILE A 32 12.75 35.42 17.99
C ILE A 32 12.11 35.15 16.62
N THR A 33 11.71 36.20 15.92
CA THR A 33 11.09 36.11 14.59
C THR A 33 12.03 35.47 13.57
N LEU A 34 13.28 35.95 13.50
CA LEU A 34 14.31 35.38 12.63
C LEU A 34 14.56 33.90 12.92
N ARG A 35 14.65 33.50 14.19
CA ARG A 35 14.83 32.08 14.54
C ARG A 35 13.68 31.22 14.03
N ARG A 36 12.44 31.66 14.22
CA ARG A 36 11.24 30.93 13.77
C ARG A 36 11.21 30.80 12.24
N LEU A 37 11.46 31.89 11.52
CA LEU A 37 11.44 31.90 10.05
C LEU A 37 12.57 31.06 9.45
N ASN A 38 13.78 31.15 9.99
CA ASN A 38 14.91 30.33 9.55
C ASN A 38 14.67 28.84 9.81
N SER A 39 14.11 28.48 10.96
CA SER A 39 13.72 27.10 11.26
C SER A 39 12.68 26.58 10.26
N ALA A 40 11.66 27.38 9.94
CA ALA A 40 10.64 27.00 8.97
C ALA A 40 11.19 26.85 7.54
N LEU A 41 12.10 27.73 7.12
CA LEU A 41 12.73 27.64 5.80
C LEU A 41 13.62 26.40 5.70
N HIS A 42 14.39 26.10 6.75
CA HIS A 42 15.21 24.90 6.80
C HIS A 42 14.36 23.63 6.71
N GLU A 43 13.25 23.59 7.44
CA GLU A 43 12.34 22.43 7.40
C GLU A 43 11.67 22.27 6.03
N ALA A 44 11.24 23.37 5.41
CA ALA A 44 10.66 23.35 4.07
C ALA A 44 11.66 22.83 3.02
N GLN A 45 12.94 23.21 3.16
CA GLN A 45 13.99 22.73 2.28
C GLN A 45 14.28 21.23 2.50
N SER A 46 14.42 20.81 3.76
CA SER A 46 14.60 19.40 4.12
C SER A 46 13.48 18.52 3.57
N PHE A 47 12.22 18.94 3.74
CA PHE A 47 11.07 18.24 3.19
C PHE A 47 11.10 18.18 1.66
N SER A 48 11.40 19.30 1.01
CA SER A 48 11.54 19.37 -0.46
C SER A 48 12.59 18.37 -0.97
N ASP A 49 13.74 18.28 -0.29
CA ASP A 49 14.83 17.38 -0.65
C ASP A 49 14.44 15.91 -0.41
N LEU A 50 13.77 15.62 0.72
CA LEU A 50 13.24 14.29 1.03
C LEU A 50 12.22 13.82 -0.01
N VAL A 51 11.27 14.68 -0.39
CA VAL A 51 10.25 14.36 -1.41
C VAL A 51 10.91 14.12 -2.77
N ALA A 52 11.92 14.92 -3.13
CA ALA A 52 12.66 14.74 -4.38
C ALA A 52 13.41 13.40 -4.41
N LEU A 53 14.03 13.00 -3.29
CA LEU A 53 14.70 11.71 -3.15
C LEU A 53 13.73 10.52 -3.11
N SER A 54 12.57 10.68 -2.48
CA SER A 54 11.56 9.61 -2.38
C SER A 54 10.78 9.42 -3.68
N SER A 55 10.65 10.47 -4.49
CA SER A 55 9.99 10.44 -5.80
C SER A 55 10.71 9.45 -6.72
N GLY A 56 10.20 8.22 -6.77
CA GLY A 56 10.78 7.11 -7.54
C GLY A 56 11.42 6.00 -6.71
N MET A 57 11.71 6.20 -5.42
CA MET A 57 12.13 5.12 -4.51
C MET A 57 10.95 4.41 -3.85
N ILE A 58 9.85 5.12 -3.65
CA ILE A 58 8.64 4.58 -3.00
C ILE A 58 7.56 4.48 -4.07
N SER A 59 7.19 3.25 -4.42
CA SER A 59 6.02 2.97 -5.27
C SER A 59 4.75 3.43 -4.56
N ASP A 60 3.79 3.96 -5.31
CA ASP A 60 2.50 4.37 -4.74
C ASP A 60 1.86 3.18 -3.99
N PRO A 61 1.57 3.32 -2.68
CA PRO A 61 0.92 2.26 -1.91
C PRO A 61 -0.47 1.92 -2.45
N PHE A 62 -1.09 2.82 -3.22
CA PHE A 62 -2.34 2.62 -3.93
C PHE A 62 -2.07 2.40 -5.41
N VAL A 63 -1.58 1.21 -5.75
CA VAL A 63 -1.60 0.72 -7.14
C VAL A 63 -3.07 0.62 -7.56
N GLU A 64 -3.53 1.50 -8.46
CA GLU A 64 -4.76 1.29 -9.20
C GLU A 64 -4.59 0.01 -10.03
N LYS A 65 -5.12 -1.10 -9.51
CA LYS A 65 -5.17 -2.35 -10.26
C LYS A 65 -6.16 -2.16 -11.39
N ASP A 66 -5.66 -2.03 -12.61
CA ASP A 66 -6.49 -2.11 -13.81
C ASP A 66 -7.38 -3.36 -13.74
N ALA A 67 -8.65 -3.12 -13.99
CA ALA A 67 -9.76 -4.01 -13.71
C ALA A 67 -9.57 -5.42 -14.30
N ASN A 68 -9.56 -6.45 -13.45
CA ASN A 68 -10.62 -7.47 -13.44
C ASN A 68 -10.45 -8.40 -12.23
N VAL A 69 -11.28 -8.23 -11.21
CA VAL A 69 -11.44 -9.25 -10.16
C VAL A 69 -12.25 -10.41 -10.77
N ARG A 70 -11.51 -11.42 -11.27
CA ARG A 70 -11.85 -12.83 -11.57
C ARG A 70 -12.67 -13.15 -12.84
N PRO A 71 -12.30 -14.22 -13.55
CA PRO A 71 -13.19 -15.34 -13.75
C PRO A 71 -12.95 -16.32 -12.61
N VAL A 72 -13.97 -16.54 -11.79
CA VAL A 72 -14.02 -17.77 -11.00
C VAL A 72 -14.18 -18.88 -12.04
N GLU A 73 -13.11 -19.59 -12.36
CA GLU A 73 -13.27 -20.93 -12.93
C GLU A 73 -13.87 -21.77 -11.81
N ILE A 74 -15.19 -22.01 -11.88
CA ILE A 74 -15.82 -23.06 -11.11
C ILE A 74 -15.21 -24.36 -11.65
N PRO A 75 -14.36 -25.09 -10.91
CA PRO A 75 -14.05 -26.44 -11.33
C PRO A 75 -15.38 -27.18 -11.25
N SER A 76 -15.91 -27.53 -12.42
CA SER A 76 -17.05 -28.42 -12.59
C SER A 76 -16.90 -29.53 -11.57
N ALA A 77 -17.88 -29.65 -10.67
CA ALA A 77 -17.95 -30.77 -9.74
C ALA A 77 -17.82 -32.05 -10.58
N ARG A 78 -16.65 -32.69 -10.56
CA ARG A 78 -16.57 -34.10 -10.90
C ARG A 78 -17.34 -34.77 -9.79
N ASN A 79 -18.57 -35.16 -10.08
CA ASN A 79 -19.24 -36.17 -9.28
C ASN A 79 -18.22 -37.31 -9.12
N PRO A 80 -17.80 -37.66 -7.90
CA PRO A 80 -16.96 -38.82 -7.73
C PRO A 80 -17.75 -40.00 -8.28
N ASP A 81 -17.18 -40.67 -9.28
CA ASP A 81 -17.77 -41.89 -9.81
C ASP A 81 -18.09 -42.79 -8.60
N PRO A 82 -19.36 -43.18 -8.38
CA PRO A 82 -19.80 -43.87 -7.16
C PRO A 82 -19.21 -45.29 -7.06
N THR A 83 -18.26 -45.62 -7.93
CA THR A 83 -17.54 -46.88 -8.01
C THR A 83 -16.11 -46.77 -7.48
N MET A 84 -15.65 -45.62 -6.97
CA MET A 84 -14.29 -45.45 -6.43
C MET A 84 -14.31 -45.15 -4.92
N CYS A 85 -13.43 -45.77 -4.15
CA CYS A 85 -13.31 -45.51 -2.72
C CYS A 85 -12.69 -44.12 -2.46
N PRO A 86 -13.29 -43.27 -1.62
CA PRO A 86 -12.75 -41.93 -1.33
C PRO A 86 -11.45 -41.96 -0.50
N SER A 87 -11.16 -43.05 0.23
CA SER A 87 -9.95 -43.13 1.07
C SER A 87 -8.74 -43.71 0.34
N CYS A 88 -8.91 -44.72 -0.52
CA CYS A 88 -7.79 -45.39 -1.18
C CYS A 88 -7.80 -45.29 -2.71
N GLY A 89 -8.89 -44.79 -3.31
CA GLY A 89 -9.01 -44.61 -4.76
C GLY A 89 -9.28 -45.88 -5.57
N GLU A 90 -9.49 -47.03 -4.91
CA GLU A 90 -9.72 -48.31 -5.58
C GLU A 90 -11.18 -48.48 -6.05
N LYS A 91 -11.40 -49.27 -7.10
CA LYS A 91 -12.74 -49.52 -7.64
C LYS A 91 -13.54 -50.45 -6.71
N VAL A 92 -14.60 -49.94 -6.10
CA VAL A 92 -15.50 -50.68 -5.20
C VAL A 92 -16.78 -51.05 -5.95
N SER A 93 -17.13 -52.33 -5.95
CA SER A 93 -18.40 -52.82 -6.48
C SER A 93 -19.58 -52.24 -5.70
N SER A 94 -20.65 -51.86 -6.39
CA SER A 94 -21.84 -51.20 -5.83
C SER A 94 -22.61 -52.03 -4.81
N ASP A 95 -22.44 -53.36 -4.83
CA ASP A 95 -23.11 -54.29 -3.90
C ASP A 95 -22.39 -54.42 -2.55
N LEU A 96 -21.19 -53.85 -2.41
CA LEU A 96 -20.42 -53.87 -1.18
C LEU A 96 -20.51 -52.52 -0.46
N GLY A 97 -21.08 -52.52 0.75
CA GLY A 97 -21.19 -51.34 1.62
C GLY A 97 -19.86 -50.85 2.21
N PHE A 98 -18.74 -51.51 1.90
CA PHE A 98 -17.41 -51.18 2.39
C PHE A 98 -16.33 -51.54 1.35
N CYS A 99 -15.18 -50.87 1.43
CA CYS A 99 -14.05 -51.17 0.56
C CYS A 99 -13.28 -52.42 1.05
N PRO A 100 -13.10 -53.47 0.22
CA PRO A 100 -12.35 -54.66 0.62
C PRO A 100 -10.84 -54.42 0.78
N LEU A 101 -10.31 -53.30 0.28
CA LEU A 101 -8.88 -52.99 0.30
C LEU A 101 -8.46 -52.23 1.57
N CYS A 102 -9.22 -51.21 1.97
CA CYS A 102 -8.89 -50.35 3.11
C CYS A 102 -9.88 -50.42 4.28
N GLY A 103 -10.99 -51.14 4.12
CA GLY A 103 -12.00 -51.31 5.17
C GLY A 103 -12.91 -50.10 5.40
N THR A 104 -12.76 -49.01 4.63
CA THR A 104 -13.61 -47.83 4.78
C THR A 104 -15.05 -48.13 4.35
N TYR A 105 -16.02 -47.83 5.20
CA TYR A 105 -17.45 -47.94 4.91
C TYR A 105 -17.91 -46.78 4.03
N ARG A 106 -18.82 -47.08 3.10
CA ARG A 106 -19.51 -46.03 2.34
C ARG A 106 -20.64 -45.51 3.23
N GLU A 107 -20.50 -44.29 3.73
CA GLU A 107 -21.62 -43.58 4.33
C GLU A 107 -22.60 -43.20 3.20
N SER A 108 -23.87 -43.56 3.38
CA SER A 108 -24.96 -43.47 2.40
C SER A 108 -25.23 -42.07 1.87
#